data_AF-A0A2V9QTX9-F1
#
_entry.id   AF-A0A2V9QTX9-F1
#
_cell.length_a   1.000
_cell.length_b   1.000
_cell.length_c   1.000
_cell.angle_alpha   90.00
_cell.angle_beta   90.00
_cell.angle_gamma   90.00
#
_symmetry.space_group_name_H-M   'P 1'
#
loop_
_entity.id
_entity.type
_entity.pdbx_description
1 polymer ?
#
loop_
_entity_poly.entity_id
_entity_poly.type
_entity_poly.pdbx_seq_one_letter_code
_entity_poly.pdbx_strand_id
1 'polypeptide(L)'
;MKIRLMILTLVNALWLSSLPCPAQSVADLARKEREKREQQKSRGKVFTNEDLNKYGSQPEASATPAREVNEPEDTKPSPSKAEVPGSNEGDERAWSKRFIECKAKLQEAKNQGQILQVKLNELNLNLLQANPQGRSEVYDREHLYLPLIAQTKQQIEKNKSDIAAAEQALEDLREELRKSGKPVSWENSQLALQADDKARKSEPAKVKDQKYWQEQLSIIDKRYDAQIDPLQEERFQLVNRRPAKEGEPTTSTGTLGLGVPPRVIDIDVQIKELNQKRDQEKAALVEQAIREGALPGWFR
;
A
#
# COMPACT_ATOMS: atom_id res chain seq x y z
N MET A 1 54.49 -1.30 44.11
CA MET A 1 53.33 -1.86 44.85
C MET A 1 51.94 -1.43 44.33
N LYS A 2 51.81 -0.46 43.43
CA LYS A 2 50.49 0.04 42.97
C LYS A 2 49.83 -0.77 41.83
N ILE A 3 50.58 -1.61 41.11
CA ILE A 3 50.07 -2.39 39.98
C ILE A 3 49.41 -3.72 40.42
N ARG A 4 49.83 -4.29 41.56
CA ARG A 4 49.23 -5.53 42.09
C ARG A 4 47.89 -5.31 42.83
N LEU A 5 47.61 -4.10 43.29
CA LEU A 5 46.34 -3.75 43.94
C LEU A 5 45.21 -3.47 42.91
N MET A 6 45.57 -3.10 41.67
CA MET A 6 44.59 -2.75 40.64
C MET A 6 44.04 -3.97 39.88
N ILE A 7 44.80 -5.07 39.86
CA ILE A 7 44.37 -6.33 39.24
C ILE A 7 43.42 -7.10 40.18
N LEU A 8 43.56 -6.94 41.50
CA LEU A 8 42.68 -7.60 42.47
C LEU A 8 41.28 -6.97 42.56
N THR A 9 41.12 -5.69 42.18
CA THR A 9 39.82 -5.02 42.15
C THR A 9 39.06 -5.26 40.84
N LEU A 10 39.75 -5.55 39.73
CA LEU A 10 39.10 -5.78 38.44
C LEU A 10 38.48 -7.19 38.32
N VAL A 11 38.98 -8.17 39.08
CA VAL A 11 38.43 -9.55 39.08
C VAL A 11 37.19 -9.70 39.96
N ASN A 12 37.04 -8.89 41.02
CA ASN A 12 35.85 -8.89 41.88
C ASN A 12 34.65 -8.11 41.29
N ALA A 13 34.87 -7.25 40.29
CA ALA A 13 33.78 -6.54 39.62
C ALA A 13 33.04 -7.41 38.56
N LEU A 14 33.58 -8.59 38.23
CA LEU A 14 33.04 -9.45 37.17
C LEU A 14 32.07 -10.52 37.67
N TRP A 15 31.78 -10.59 38.97
CA TRP A 15 30.92 -11.62 39.59
C TRP A 15 29.65 -11.07 40.27
N LEU A 16 29.30 -9.79 40.06
CA LEU A 16 28.16 -9.14 40.75
C LEU A 16 27.09 -8.55 39.81
N SER A 17 26.83 -9.19 38.66
CA SER A 17 25.80 -8.75 37.71
C SER A 17 24.93 -9.89 37.16
N SER A 18 24.55 -10.84 38.02
CA SER A 18 23.43 -11.75 37.77
C SER A 18 22.25 -11.37 38.65
N LEU A 19 21.60 -10.25 38.28
CA LEU A 19 20.25 -9.91 38.76
C LEU A 19 19.25 -10.82 38.02
N PRO A 20 18.39 -11.59 38.71
CA PRO A 20 17.32 -12.31 38.05
C PRO A 20 16.35 -11.27 37.47
N CYS A 21 16.35 -11.13 36.15
CA CYS A 21 15.33 -10.37 35.45
C CYS A 21 14.00 -11.11 35.67
N PRO A 22 12.97 -10.51 36.31
CA PRO A 22 11.68 -11.15 36.38
C PRO A 22 11.16 -11.30 34.96
N ALA A 23 11.06 -12.54 34.49
CA ALA A 23 10.36 -12.87 33.26
C ALA A 23 8.91 -12.42 33.44
N GLN A 24 8.58 -11.21 33.00
CA GLN A 24 7.20 -10.75 32.92
C GLN A 24 6.47 -11.70 31.98
N SER A 25 5.67 -12.58 32.57
CA SER A 25 4.96 -13.63 31.87
C SER A 25 4.09 -12.99 30.79
N VAL A 26 4.12 -13.57 29.59
CA VAL A 26 3.24 -13.17 28.47
C VAL A 26 1.75 -13.22 28.90
N ALA A 27 1.43 -14.05 29.88
CA ALA A 27 0.11 -14.12 30.49
C ALA A 27 -0.32 -12.82 31.20
N ASP A 28 0.62 -12.12 31.85
CA ASP A 28 0.34 -10.86 32.55
C ASP A 28 0.14 -9.71 31.57
N LEU A 29 0.88 -9.74 30.44
CA LEU A 29 0.72 -8.75 29.36
C LEU A 29 -0.62 -8.94 28.63
N ALA A 30 -1.06 -10.18 28.42
CA ALA A 30 -2.37 -10.49 27.86
C ALA A 30 -3.54 -10.08 28.78
N ARG A 31 -3.38 -10.24 30.11
CA ARG A 31 -4.36 -9.76 31.09
C ARG A 31 -4.46 -8.24 31.08
N LYS A 32 -3.31 -7.55 31.05
CA LYS A 32 -3.24 -6.08 31.00
C LYS A 32 -3.81 -5.49 29.70
N GLU A 33 -3.68 -6.20 28.58
CA GLU A 33 -4.31 -5.79 27.32
C GLU A 33 -5.84 -5.97 27.34
N ARG A 34 -6.34 -7.05 27.95
CA ARG A 34 -7.79 -7.25 28.14
C ARG A 34 -8.40 -6.17 29.04
N GLU A 35 -7.75 -5.84 30.16
CA GLU A 35 -8.17 -4.73 31.02
C GLU A 35 -8.19 -3.38 30.28
N LYS A 36 -7.20 -3.11 29.43
CA LYS A 36 -7.20 -1.89 28.59
C LYS A 36 -8.37 -1.85 27.61
N ARG A 37 -8.71 -2.98 26.97
CA ARG A 37 -9.86 -3.05 26.05
C ARG A 37 -11.20 -2.89 26.76
N GLU A 38 -11.29 -3.35 28.00
CA GLU A 38 -12.48 -3.17 28.83
C GLU A 38 -12.62 -1.73 29.33
N GLN A 39 -11.51 -1.07 29.70
CA GLN A 39 -11.50 0.35 30.08
C GLN A 39 -11.74 1.30 28.90
N GLN A 40 -11.41 0.89 27.66
CA GLN A 40 -11.68 1.66 26.44
C GLN A 40 -13.10 1.48 25.88
N LYS A 41 -13.95 0.63 26.49
CA LYS A 41 -15.29 0.32 25.97
C LYS A 41 -16.35 1.40 26.23
N SER A 42 -15.98 2.58 26.70
CA SER A 42 -16.91 3.70 26.88
C SER A 42 -16.36 5.00 26.25
N ARG A 43 -16.80 5.27 25.00
CA ARG A 43 -17.11 6.60 24.40
C ARG A 43 -17.00 6.63 22.87
N GLY A 44 -17.46 5.59 22.17
CA GLY A 44 -17.88 5.74 20.79
C GLY A 44 -19.32 6.22 20.75
N LYS A 45 -19.56 7.53 20.61
CA LYS A 45 -20.91 8.03 20.32
C LYS A 45 -21.24 7.59 18.90
N VAL A 46 -22.14 6.62 18.77
CA VAL A 46 -22.64 6.16 17.47
C VAL A 46 -23.59 7.25 16.99
N PHE A 47 -23.12 8.08 16.05
CA PHE A 47 -23.98 8.99 15.32
C PHE A 47 -24.79 8.17 14.33
N THR A 48 -26.11 8.14 14.51
CA THR A 48 -27.03 7.51 13.56
C THR A 48 -27.45 8.52 12.51
N ASN A 49 -28.03 8.05 11.39
CA ASN A 49 -28.49 8.91 10.30
C ASN A 49 -29.52 9.99 10.75
N GLU A 50 -30.16 9.80 11.90
CA GLU A 50 -31.10 10.75 12.49
C GLU A 50 -30.40 11.98 13.10
N ASP A 51 -29.15 11.83 13.57
CA ASP A 51 -28.37 12.94 14.14
C ASP A 51 -27.85 13.90 13.05
N LEU A 52 -27.74 13.44 11.81
CA LEU A 52 -27.31 14.23 10.66
C LEU A 52 -28.40 15.19 10.15
N ASN A 53 -29.68 14.89 10.40
CA ASN A 53 -30.80 15.70 9.93
C ASN A 53 -31.00 16.99 10.75
N LYS A 54 -30.38 17.12 11.93
CA LYS A 54 -30.47 18.34 12.76
C LYS A 54 -29.53 19.47 12.32
N TYR A 55 -28.58 19.18 11.43
CA TYR A 55 -27.62 20.17 10.91
C TYR A 55 -27.83 20.48 9.42
N GLY A 56 -28.89 19.94 8.80
CA GLY A 56 -29.23 20.17 7.41
C GLY A 56 -30.36 21.19 7.26
N SER A 57 -30.03 22.33 6.65
CA SER A 57 -30.93 23.37 6.11
C SER A 57 -31.15 24.59 7.00
N GLN A 58 -30.23 25.55 6.91
CA GLN A 58 -30.60 26.96 6.92
C GLN A 58 -29.66 27.74 5.99
N PRO A 59 -30.10 28.19 4.79
CA PRO A 59 -29.37 29.19 4.05
C PRO A 59 -29.63 30.55 4.69
N GLU A 60 -28.63 31.10 5.37
CA GLU A 60 -28.62 32.51 5.76
C GLU A 60 -28.53 33.36 4.49
N ALA A 61 -29.60 34.10 4.22
CA ALA A 61 -29.59 35.23 3.32
C ALA A 61 -28.65 36.30 3.89
N SER A 62 -27.56 36.59 3.18
CA SER A 62 -26.75 37.78 3.42
C SER A 62 -26.89 38.76 2.27
N ALA A 63 -27.12 40.00 2.69
CA ALA A 63 -27.57 41.13 1.92
C ALA A 63 -26.53 41.67 0.93
N THR A 64 -27.06 42.26 -0.13
CA THR A 64 -26.39 43.22 -1.02
C THR A 64 -25.79 44.38 -0.19
N PRO A 65 -24.71 45.01 -0.67
CA PRO A 65 -24.93 46.36 -1.20
C PRO A 65 -24.20 46.65 -2.50
N ALA A 66 -24.87 47.46 -3.32
CA ALA A 66 -24.35 48.10 -4.52
C ALA A 66 -23.21 49.06 -4.19
N ARG A 67 -22.18 49.11 -5.06
CA ARG A 67 -21.15 50.15 -5.05
C ARG A 67 -21.25 50.94 -6.35
N GLU A 68 -21.67 52.19 -6.19
CA GLU A 68 -21.71 53.24 -7.20
C GLU A 68 -20.31 53.89 -7.29
N VAL A 69 -19.93 54.24 -8.51
CA VAL A 69 -18.65 54.86 -8.91
C VAL A 69 -18.76 56.37 -8.77
N ASN A 70 -17.77 57.02 -8.16
CA ASN A 70 -17.26 58.34 -8.57
C ASN A 70 -15.98 58.70 -7.79
N GLU A 71 -15.00 59.22 -8.52
CA GLU A 71 -13.75 59.91 -8.13
C GLU A 71 -13.85 61.36 -8.68
N PRO A 72 -12.87 62.30 -8.51
CA PRO A 72 -11.83 62.54 -7.48
C PRO A 72 -11.84 64.01 -6.94
N GLU A 73 -11.04 64.34 -5.91
CA GLU A 73 -9.92 65.33 -5.94
C GLU A 73 -9.35 65.73 -4.55
N ASP A 74 -8.02 65.64 -4.48
CA ASP A 74 -6.96 66.45 -3.82
C ASP A 74 -6.94 66.86 -2.32
N THR A 75 -5.85 66.48 -1.61
CA THR A 75 -4.75 67.33 -1.05
C THR A 75 -3.89 66.57 0.01
N LYS A 76 -2.54 66.64 -0.11
CA LYS A 76 -1.40 66.04 0.67
C LYS A 76 -1.14 66.68 2.08
N PRO A 77 -0.12 66.28 2.93
CA PRO A 77 0.81 65.11 2.96
C PRO A 77 1.15 64.46 4.36
N SER A 78 1.81 63.27 4.32
CA SER A 78 2.81 62.68 5.27
C SER A 78 2.36 61.88 6.53
N PRO A 79 3.20 60.98 7.11
CA PRO A 79 3.77 59.74 6.59
C PRO A 79 3.40 58.51 7.49
N SER A 80 3.85 57.31 7.11
CA SER A 80 3.73 56.04 7.85
C SER A 80 2.47 55.21 7.57
N LYS A 81 2.59 54.33 6.58
CA LYS A 81 2.42 52.90 6.85
C LYS A 81 3.25 52.15 5.84
N ALA A 82 4.23 51.41 6.35
CA ALA A 82 4.95 50.41 5.58
C ALA A 82 3.94 49.62 4.75
N GLU A 83 4.22 49.56 3.45
CA GLU A 83 3.64 48.60 2.52
C GLU A 83 3.50 47.25 3.23
N VAL A 84 2.26 46.80 3.39
CA VAL A 84 1.99 45.37 3.39
C VAL A 84 2.32 44.94 1.97
N PRO A 85 3.40 44.16 1.72
CA PRO A 85 3.66 43.71 0.38
C PRO A 85 2.51 42.78 -0.03
N GLY A 86 2.03 42.98 -1.26
CA GLY A 86 0.97 42.21 -1.88
C GLY A 86 1.18 40.70 -1.78
N SER A 87 0.08 39.97 -1.90
CA SER A 87 -0.01 38.52 -1.69
C SER A 87 1.08 37.75 -2.44
N ASN A 88 1.95 37.11 -1.66
CA ASN A 88 2.93 36.13 -2.14
C ASN A 88 2.27 34.77 -2.44
N GLU A 89 1.07 34.74 -3.05
CA GLU A 89 0.33 33.49 -3.30
C GLU A 89 1.15 32.45 -4.10
N GLY A 90 2.05 32.91 -4.98
CA GLY A 90 2.99 32.04 -5.70
C GLY A 90 4.00 31.33 -4.79
N ASP A 91 4.59 32.06 -3.83
CA ASP A 91 5.54 31.47 -2.88
C ASP A 91 4.84 30.49 -1.93
N GLU A 92 3.63 30.82 -1.48
CA GLU A 92 2.86 29.96 -0.57
C GLU A 92 2.47 28.63 -1.22
N ARG A 93 2.09 28.67 -2.50
CA ARG A 93 1.86 27.46 -3.32
C ARG A 93 3.14 26.66 -3.54
N ALA A 94 4.28 27.33 -3.75
CA ALA A 94 5.56 26.64 -3.90
C ALA A 94 6.00 25.93 -2.61
N TRP A 95 5.87 26.59 -1.45
CA TRP A 95 6.20 26.01 -0.16
C TRP A 95 5.31 24.84 0.20
N SER A 96 4.00 24.99 0.02
CA SER A 96 3.04 23.93 0.30
C SER A 96 3.22 22.70 -0.57
N LYS A 97 3.51 22.88 -1.86
CA LYS A 97 3.88 21.78 -2.74
C LYS A 97 5.10 21.02 -2.19
N ARG A 98 6.17 21.72 -1.80
CA ARG A 98 7.38 21.09 -1.21
C ARG A 98 7.07 20.32 0.07
N PHE A 99 6.24 20.89 0.96
CA PHE A 99 5.83 20.20 2.19
C PHE A 99 4.97 18.96 1.92
N ILE A 100 4.04 19.03 0.96
CA ILE A 100 3.24 17.87 0.55
C ILE A 100 4.13 16.79 -0.02
N GLU A 101 5.05 17.13 -0.91
CA GLU A 101 6.00 16.19 -1.50
C GLU A 101 6.87 15.52 -0.42
N CYS A 102 7.41 16.28 0.54
CA CYS A 102 8.16 15.70 1.66
C CYS A 102 7.30 14.81 2.57
N LYS A 103 6.07 15.23 2.88
CA LYS A 103 5.12 14.38 3.65
C LYS A 103 4.75 13.11 2.88
N ALA A 104 4.57 13.20 1.57
CA ALA A 104 4.28 12.06 0.71
C ALA A 104 5.45 11.06 0.72
N LYS A 105 6.69 11.55 0.57
CA LYS A 105 7.91 10.72 0.69
C LYS A 105 8.02 10.04 2.05
N LEU A 106 7.73 10.77 3.13
CA LEU A 106 7.71 10.20 4.48
C LEU A 106 6.66 9.09 4.61
N GLN A 107 5.46 9.32 4.09
CA GLN A 107 4.38 8.34 4.12
C GLN A 107 4.72 7.11 3.28
N GLU A 108 5.32 7.31 2.11
CA GLU A 108 5.78 6.23 1.24
C GLU A 108 6.84 5.37 1.93
N ALA A 109 7.87 5.98 2.54
CA ALA A 109 8.89 5.26 3.31
C ALA A 109 8.28 4.48 4.50
N LYS A 110 7.28 5.06 5.19
CA LYS A 110 6.55 4.37 6.26
C LYS A 110 5.77 3.16 5.74
N ASN A 111 5.09 3.30 4.60
CA ASN A 111 4.37 2.20 3.96
C ASN A 111 5.31 1.09 3.49
N GLN A 112 6.44 1.45 2.88
CA GLN A 112 7.48 0.49 2.48
C GLN A 112 7.99 -0.30 3.69
N GLY A 113 8.21 0.36 4.83
CA GLY A 113 8.59 -0.30 6.08
C GLY A 113 7.55 -1.32 6.57
N GLN A 114 6.25 -1.00 6.47
CA GLN A 114 5.18 -1.94 6.81
C GLN A 114 5.16 -3.16 5.88
N ILE A 115 5.30 -2.94 4.58
CA ILE A 115 5.36 -4.03 3.58
C ILE A 115 6.54 -4.96 3.88
N LEU A 116 7.73 -4.40 4.15
CA LEU A 116 8.91 -5.17 4.50
C LEU A 116 8.72 -5.97 5.80
N GLN A 117 8.02 -5.40 6.78
CA GLN A 117 7.71 -6.11 8.03
C GLN A 117 6.75 -7.28 7.81
N VAL A 118 5.72 -7.10 6.97
CA VAL A 118 4.80 -8.19 6.58
C VAL A 118 5.57 -9.30 5.86
N LYS A 119 6.42 -8.94 4.89
CA LYS A 119 7.28 -9.89 4.18
C LYS A 119 8.21 -10.66 5.12
N LEU A 120 8.80 -9.99 6.10
CA LEU A 120 9.64 -10.64 7.11
C LEU A 120 8.84 -11.66 7.93
N ASN A 121 7.61 -11.31 8.33
CA ASN A 121 6.75 -12.21 9.08
C ASN A 121 6.36 -13.44 8.22
N GLU A 122 6.03 -13.24 6.95
CA GLU A 122 5.73 -14.32 6.00
C GLU A 122 6.93 -15.27 5.83
N LEU A 123 8.13 -14.73 5.58
CA LEU A 123 9.34 -15.53 5.45
C LEU A 123 9.65 -16.34 6.72
N ASN A 124 9.41 -15.77 7.91
CA ASN A 124 9.56 -16.50 9.16
C ASN A 124 8.52 -17.61 9.32
N LEU A 125 7.27 -17.40 8.90
CA LEU A 125 6.25 -18.44 8.92
C LEU A 125 6.61 -19.58 7.96
N ASN A 126 7.05 -19.26 6.75
CA ASN A 126 7.51 -20.24 5.77
C ASN A 126 8.72 -21.05 6.30
N LEU A 127 9.66 -20.38 6.98
CA LEU A 127 10.79 -21.04 7.64
C LEU A 127 10.34 -22.04 8.72
N LEU A 128 9.29 -21.70 9.49
CA LEU A 128 8.74 -22.58 10.52
C LEU A 128 7.94 -23.76 9.93
N GLN A 129 7.29 -23.53 8.79
CA GLN A 129 6.53 -24.56 8.07
C GLN A 129 7.43 -25.52 7.28
N ALA A 130 8.64 -25.09 6.90
CA ALA A 130 9.66 -25.95 6.32
C ALA A 130 10.17 -26.97 7.36
N ASN A 131 9.48 -28.11 7.44
CA ASN A 131 9.81 -29.22 8.32
C ASN A 131 11.06 -29.95 7.77
N PRO A 132 12.14 -30.19 8.54
CA PRO A 132 13.41 -30.68 7.99
C PRO A 132 13.45 -32.20 7.70
N GLN A 133 12.32 -32.83 7.36
CA GLN A 133 12.25 -34.29 7.21
C GLN A 133 12.77 -34.78 5.85
N GLY A 134 12.86 -33.90 4.83
CA GLY A 134 13.47 -34.18 3.53
C GLY A 134 14.74 -33.37 3.22
N ARG A 135 15.64 -33.93 2.40
CA ARG A 135 16.88 -33.22 1.94
C ARG A 135 16.60 -31.91 1.19
N SER A 136 15.50 -31.84 0.43
CA SER A 136 15.13 -30.62 -0.32
C SER A 136 14.73 -29.48 0.62
N GLU A 137 14.02 -29.80 1.70
CA GLU A 137 13.49 -28.81 2.64
C GLU A 137 14.60 -28.21 3.53
N VAL A 138 15.62 -29.02 3.85
CA VAL A 138 16.85 -28.53 4.52
C VAL A 138 17.61 -27.55 3.62
N TYR A 139 17.69 -27.84 2.31
CA TYR A 139 18.33 -26.95 1.34
C TYR A 139 17.58 -25.60 1.22
N ASP A 140 16.25 -25.63 1.11
CA ASP A 140 15.43 -24.42 1.02
C ASP A 140 15.53 -23.56 2.29
N ARG A 141 15.58 -24.21 3.46
CA ARG A 141 15.77 -23.53 4.74
C ARG A 141 17.07 -22.73 4.77
N GLU A 142 18.18 -23.37 4.42
CA GLU A 142 19.53 -22.80 4.55
C GLU A 142 19.87 -21.81 3.43
N HIS A 143 19.45 -22.08 2.20
CA HIS A 143 19.88 -21.32 1.03
C HIS A 143 18.84 -20.37 0.46
N LEU A 144 17.57 -20.52 0.82
CA LEU A 144 16.50 -19.65 0.35
C LEU A 144 15.97 -18.77 1.50
N TYR A 145 15.37 -19.36 2.52
CA TYR A 145 14.66 -18.57 3.54
C TYR A 145 15.59 -17.76 4.44
N LEU A 146 16.66 -18.35 4.98
CA LEU A 146 17.57 -17.62 5.87
C LEU A 146 18.26 -16.41 5.20
N PRO A 147 18.80 -16.52 3.96
CA PRO A 147 19.35 -15.38 3.24
C PRO A 147 18.30 -14.31 2.93
N LEU A 148 17.08 -14.71 2.50
CA LEU A 148 16.00 -13.76 2.23
C LEU A 148 15.56 -13.00 3.50
N ILE A 149 15.52 -13.68 4.64
CA ILE A 149 15.23 -13.04 5.94
C ILE A 149 16.32 -12.03 6.29
N ALA A 150 17.60 -12.41 6.14
CA ALA A 150 18.72 -11.50 6.40
C ALA A 150 18.68 -10.27 5.48
N GLN A 151 18.43 -10.47 4.19
CA GLN A 151 18.28 -9.40 3.20
C GLN A 151 17.09 -8.48 3.55
N THR A 152 15.93 -9.06 3.90
CA THR A 152 14.74 -8.28 4.26
C THR A 152 14.99 -7.45 5.53
N LYS A 153 15.71 -7.99 6.51
CA LYS A 153 16.15 -7.23 7.70
C LYS A 153 17.06 -6.05 7.32
N GLN A 154 18.01 -6.26 6.41
CA GLN A 154 18.86 -5.18 5.92
C GLN A 154 18.04 -4.10 5.20
N GLN A 155 17.04 -4.48 4.40
CA GLN A 155 16.12 -3.54 3.75
C GLN A 155 15.31 -2.73 4.78
N ILE A 156 14.88 -3.36 5.88
CA ILE A 156 14.20 -2.65 6.98
C ILE A 156 15.13 -1.61 7.62
N GLU A 157 16.38 -1.96 7.90
CA GLU A 157 17.34 -1.00 8.46
C GLU A 157 17.61 0.18 7.51
N LYS A 158 17.74 -0.10 6.20
CA LYS A 158 17.84 0.95 5.19
C LYS A 158 16.59 1.83 5.18
N ASN A 159 15.40 1.24 5.18
CA ASN A 159 14.14 1.98 5.18
C ASN A 159 13.97 2.83 6.45
N LYS A 160 14.50 2.41 7.61
CA LYS A 160 14.55 3.26 8.81
C LYS A 160 15.40 4.51 8.59
N SER A 161 16.55 4.38 7.93
CA SER A 161 17.37 5.53 7.57
C SER A 161 16.66 6.44 6.54
N ASP A 162 15.91 5.87 5.62
CA ASP A 162 15.10 6.63 4.65
C ASP A 162 13.97 7.40 5.35
N ILE A 163 13.30 6.79 6.34
CA ILE A 163 12.32 7.48 7.19
C ILE A 163 12.98 8.63 7.96
N ALA A 164 14.12 8.40 8.61
CA ALA A 164 14.83 9.43 9.35
C ALA A 164 15.27 10.60 8.44
N ALA A 165 15.77 10.30 7.23
CA ALA A 165 16.12 11.31 6.25
C ALA A 165 14.90 12.11 5.78
N ALA A 166 13.76 11.46 5.56
CA ALA A 166 12.52 12.14 5.20
C ALA A 166 11.96 13.01 6.34
N GLU A 167 12.09 12.57 7.60
CA GLU A 167 11.72 13.36 8.78
C GLU A 167 12.63 14.57 8.94
N GLN A 168 13.94 14.40 8.75
CA GLN A 168 14.90 15.49 8.79
C GLN A 168 14.63 16.51 7.67
N ALA A 169 14.41 16.06 6.44
CA ALA A 169 14.07 16.96 5.32
C ALA A 169 12.79 17.77 5.58
N LEU A 170 11.82 17.20 6.31
CA LEU A 170 10.61 17.90 6.72
C LEU A 170 10.93 18.98 7.77
N GLU A 171 11.80 18.69 8.74
CA GLU A 171 12.21 19.66 9.75
C GLU A 171 13.10 20.76 9.17
N ASP A 172 14.03 20.43 8.27
CA ASP A 172 14.84 21.40 7.55
C ASP A 172 13.96 22.39 6.77
N LEU A 173 12.92 21.88 6.07
CA LEU A 173 11.93 22.74 5.41
C LEU A 173 11.17 23.63 6.39
N ARG A 174 10.85 23.15 7.60
CA ARG A 174 10.21 23.98 8.64
C ARG A 174 11.15 25.07 9.13
N GLU A 175 12.43 24.77 9.30
CA GLU A 175 13.42 25.76 9.68
C GLU A 175 13.66 26.79 8.59
N GLU A 176 13.76 26.39 7.33
CA GLU A 176 13.84 27.30 6.19
C GLU A 176 12.63 28.23 6.14
N LEU A 177 11.43 27.68 6.36
CA LEU A 177 10.21 28.48 6.42
C LEU A 177 10.26 29.47 7.60
N ARG A 178 10.71 29.04 8.78
CA ARG A 178 10.87 29.92 9.96
C ARG A 178 11.88 31.04 9.69
N LYS A 179 13.01 30.73 9.06
CA LYS A 179 14.05 31.69 8.65
C LYS A 179 13.54 32.67 7.58
N SER A 180 12.63 32.22 6.71
CA SER A 180 11.98 33.07 5.70
C SER A 180 10.93 34.04 6.27
N GLY A 181 10.56 33.91 7.55
CA GLY A 181 9.67 34.85 8.24
C GLY A 181 8.19 34.74 7.88
N LYS A 182 7.73 33.65 7.24
CA LYS A 182 6.33 33.46 6.79
C LYS A 182 5.62 32.33 7.56
N PRO A 183 5.16 32.55 8.80
CA PRO A 183 4.47 31.52 9.59
C PRO A 183 3.00 31.31 9.23
N VAL A 184 2.35 32.23 8.50
CA VAL A 184 0.89 32.19 8.19
C VAL A 184 0.57 31.41 6.90
N SER A 185 1.58 31.13 6.08
CA SER A 185 1.40 30.53 4.75
C SER A 185 1.04 29.04 4.79
N TRP A 186 1.23 28.32 5.90
CA TRP A 186 1.06 26.86 5.94
C TRP A 186 -0.41 26.41 6.02
N GLU A 187 -1.20 27.02 6.92
CA GLU A 187 -2.62 26.71 7.11
C GLU A 187 -3.42 27.17 5.89
N ASN A 188 -3.10 28.38 5.41
CA ASN A 188 -3.73 28.97 4.23
C ASN A 188 -3.41 28.19 2.95
N SER A 189 -2.21 27.63 2.83
CA SER A 189 -1.84 26.85 1.64
C SER A 189 -2.39 25.42 1.65
N GLN A 190 -2.54 24.78 2.82
CA GLN A 190 -3.33 23.55 2.93
C GLN A 190 -4.77 23.79 2.49
N LEU A 191 -5.38 24.91 2.90
CA LEU A 191 -6.71 25.32 2.46
C LEU A 191 -6.76 25.64 0.95
N ALA A 192 -5.75 26.33 0.41
CA ALA A 192 -5.67 26.66 -1.02
C ALA A 192 -5.53 25.40 -1.91
N LEU A 193 -4.70 24.45 -1.50
CA LEU A 193 -4.57 23.16 -2.19
C LEU A 193 -5.79 22.26 -1.99
N GLN A 194 -6.45 22.31 -0.83
CA GLN A 194 -7.73 21.63 -0.65
C GLN A 194 -8.84 22.25 -1.50
N ALA A 195 -8.82 23.57 -1.72
CA ALA A 195 -9.74 24.24 -2.62
C ALA A 195 -9.47 23.84 -4.08
N ASP A 196 -8.21 23.78 -4.50
CA ASP A 196 -7.82 23.28 -5.83
C ASP A 196 -8.07 21.77 -5.98
N ASP A 197 -7.84 20.96 -4.94
CA ASP A 197 -8.17 19.53 -4.93
C ASP A 197 -9.69 19.34 -4.94
N LYS A 198 -10.48 20.18 -4.27
CA LYS A 198 -11.94 20.14 -4.30
C LYS A 198 -12.47 20.60 -5.66
N ALA A 199 -11.80 21.55 -6.30
CA ALA A 199 -12.08 21.98 -7.68
C ALA A 199 -11.62 20.94 -8.72
N ARG A 200 -10.53 20.21 -8.48
CA ARG A 200 -10.08 19.07 -9.29
C ARG A 200 -10.94 17.82 -9.06
N LYS A 201 -11.44 17.62 -7.84
CA LYS A 201 -12.39 16.55 -7.47
C LYS A 201 -13.83 16.90 -7.85
N SER A 202 -14.14 18.15 -8.25
CA SER A 202 -15.48 18.53 -8.72
C SER A 202 -15.77 18.12 -10.17
N GLU A 203 -14.81 17.52 -10.86
CA GLU A 203 -15.15 16.54 -11.88
C GLU A 203 -14.88 15.16 -11.28
N PRO A 204 -15.90 14.43 -10.80
CA PRO A 204 -15.71 13.01 -10.60
C PRO A 204 -15.34 12.46 -11.97
N ALA A 205 -14.08 12.05 -12.15
CA ALA A 205 -13.69 11.17 -13.23
C ALA A 205 -14.76 10.08 -13.24
N LYS A 206 -15.58 10.02 -14.30
CA LYS A 206 -16.74 9.13 -14.38
C LYS A 206 -16.29 7.76 -13.90
N VAL A 207 -16.63 7.43 -12.66
CA VAL A 207 -16.17 6.20 -12.03
C VAL A 207 -16.77 5.12 -12.89
N LYS A 208 -15.91 4.35 -13.58
CA LYS A 208 -16.37 3.25 -14.43
C LYS A 208 -17.13 2.30 -13.52
N ASP A 209 -18.43 2.17 -13.76
CA ASP A 209 -19.31 1.36 -12.93
C ASP A 209 -18.89 -0.12 -12.94
N GLN A 210 -19.33 -0.88 -11.94
CA GLN A 210 -19.15 -2.34 -11.88
C GLN A 210 -19.47 -3.04 -13.22
N LYS A 211 -20.54 -2.61 -13.89
CA LYS A 211 -20.99 -3.18 -15.16
C LYS A 211 -19.94 -3.05 -16.26
N TYR A 212 -19.24 -1.93 -16.34
CA TYR A 212 -18.17 -1.73 -17.32
C TYR A 212 -17.06 -2.76 -17.13
N TRP A 213 -16.62 -2.94 -15.89
CA TRP A 213 -15.52 -3.87 -15.58
C TRP A 213 -15.91 -5.33 -15.79
N GLN A 214 -17.15 -5.69 -15.48
CA GLN A 214 -17.70 -7.01 -15.78
C GLN A 214 -17.79 -7.26 -17.29
N GLU A 215 -18.16 -6.25 -18.08
CA GLU A 215 -18.19 -6.34 -19.54
C GLU A 215 -16.78 -6.54 -20.10
N GLN A 216 -15.77 -5.83 -19.59
CA GLN A 216 -14.37 -6.04 -19.98
C GLN A 216 -13.87 -7.46 -19.65
N LEU A 217 -14.20 -8.00 -18.47
CA LEU A 217 -13.91 -9.40 -18.16
C LEU A 217 -14.59 -10.38 -19.14
N SER A 218 -15.86 -10.12 -19.49
CA SER A 218 -16.60 -10.96 -20.42
C SER A 218 -16.00 -10.98 -21.83
N ILE A 219 -15.38 -9.88 -22.25
CA ILE A 219 -14.67 -9.80 -23.54
C ILE A 219 -13.44 -10.70 -23.53
N ILE A 220 -12.69 -10.70 -22.41
CA ILE A 220 -11.53 -11.59 -22.23
C ILE A 220 -11.99 -13.05 -22.29
N ASP A 221 -13.06 -13.41 -21.56
CA ASP A 221 -13.61 -14.77 -21.58
C ASP A 221 -14.01 -15.20 -22.98
N LYS A 222 -14.87 -14.44 -23.66
CA LYS A 222 -15.32 -14.77 -25.02
C LYS A 222 -14.17 -14.98 -26.00
N ARG A 223 -13.11 -14.16 -25.89
CA ARG A 223 -11.95 -14.27 -26.80
C ARG A 223 -11.16 -15.55 -26.56
N TYR A 224 -10.95 -15.94 -25.30
CA TYR A 224 -10.22 -17.15 -24.96
C TYR A 224 -11.06 -18.41 -25.18
N ASP A 225 -12.35 -18.37 -24.85
CA ASP A 225 -13.28 -19.47 -25.10
C ASP A 225 -13.37 -19.78 -26.61
N ALA A 226 -13.43 -18.74 -27.46
CA ALA A 226 -13.38 -18.93 -28.92
C ALA A 226 -12.10 -19.62 -29.45
N GLN A 227 -11.01 -19.61 -28.68
CA GLN A 227 -9.77 -20.33 -29.00
C GLN A 227 -9.73 -21.73 -28.35
N ILE A 228 -10.30 -21.89 -27.17
CA ILE A 228 -10.30 -23.14 -26.40
C ILE A 228 -11.36 -24.12 -26.91
N ASP A 229 -12.56 -23.66 -27.22
CA ASP A 229 -13.69 -24.49 -27.67
C ASP A 229 -13.36 -25.39 -28.87
N PRO A 230 -12.75 -24.89 -29.98
CA PRO A 230 -12.40 -25.74 -31.11
C PRO A 230 -11.33 -26.79 -30.74
N LEU A 231 -10.41 -26.46 -29.82
CA LEU A 231 -9.40 -27.39 -29.33
C LEU A 231 -10.04 -28.49 -28.47
N GLN A 232 -11.00 -28.13 -27.62
CA GLN A 232 -11.76 -29.11 -26.84
C GLN A 232 -12.59 -30.04 -27.74
N GLU A 233 -13.16 -29.50 -28.82
CA GLU A 233 -13.88 -30.31 -29.80
C GLU A 233 -12.94 -31.27 -30.56
N GLU A 234 -11.77 -30.78 -31.02
CA GLU A 234 -10.75 -31.62 -31.65
C GLU A 234 -10.28 -32.73 -30.69
N ARG A 235 -9.99 -32.38 -29.44
CA ARG A 235 -9.64 -33.33 -28.37
C ARG A 235 -10.71 -34.40 -28.21
N PHE A 236 -11.98 -33.99 -28.12
CA PHE A 236 -13.10 -34.91 -27.96
C PHE A 236 -13.22 -35.87 -29.16
N GLN A 237 -13.05 -35.37 -30.38
CA GLN A 237 -13.07 -36.21 -31.59
C GLN A 237 -11.92 -37.21 -31.61
N LEU A 238 -10.71 -36.79 -31.23
CA LEU A 238 -9.53 -37.65 -31.20
C LEU A 238 -9.62 -38.75 -30.13
N VAL A 239 -10.24 -38.45 -28.98
CA VAL A 239 -10.40 -39.42 -27.89
C VAL A 239 -11.57 -40.38 -28.14
N ASN A 240 -12.69 -39.90 -28.71
CA ASN A 240 -13.94 -40.68 -28.75
C ASN A 240 -14.38 -41.16 -30.15
N ARG A 241 -13.87 -40.58 -31.24
CA ARG A 241 -14.38 -40.86 -32.60
C ARG A 241 -13.34 -41.42 -33.57
N ARG A 242 -12.05 -41.38 -33.27
CA ARG A 242 -11.01 -42.03 -34.11
C ARG A 242 -10.58 -43.36 -33.49
N PRO A 243 -10.80 -44.52 -34.14
CA PRO A 243 -9.97 -45.67 -33.87
C PRO A 243 -8.53 -45.32 -34.31
N ALA A 244 -7.53 -45.69 -33.50
CA ALA A 244 -6.12 -45.53 -33.87
C ALA A 244 -5.90 -46.20 -35.24
N LYS A 245 -5.36 -45.45 -36.21
CA LYS A 245 -5.01 -46.03 -37.52
C LYS A 245 -3.87 -47.03 -37.33
N GLU A 246 -3.92 -48.17 -38.01
CA GLU A 246 -2.79 -49.11 -38.06
C GLU A 246 -1.52 -48.35 -38.51
N GLY A 247 -0.53 -48.24 -37.61
CA GLY A 247 0.73 -47.54 -37.86
C GLY A 247 0.91 -46.17 -37.20
N GLU A 248 -0.10 -45.59 -36.54
CA GLU A 248 0.12 -44.40 -35.70
C GLU A 248 0.82 -44.78 -34.38
N PRO A 249 1.92 -44.10 -33.99
CA PRO A 249 2.62 -44.42 -32.75
C PRO A 249 1.73 -44.09 -31.54
N THR A 250 1.21 -45.13 -30.88
CA THR A 250 0.46 -45.04 -29.62
C THR A 250 1.37 -44.93 -28.39
N THR A 251 2.66 -44.65 -28.60
CA THR A 251 3.74 -44.72 -27.59
C THR A 251 3.71 -43.64 -26.52
N SER A 252 2.69 -42.76 -26.49
CA SER A 252 2.55 -41.82 -25.38
C SER A 252 1.57 -42.38 -24.34
N THR A 253 2.16 -42.91 -23.26
CA THR A 253 1.43 -43.42 -22.10
C THR A 253 0.75 -42.24 -21.39
N GLY A 254 -0.56 -42.10 -21.56
CA GLY A 254 -1.35 -41.16 -20.76
C GLY A 254 -1.38 -41.56 -19.29
N THR A 255 -1.85 -40.66 -18.41
CA THR A 255 -1.90 -40.83 -16.93
C THR A 255 -2.67 -42.08 -16.46
N LEU A 256 -3.43 -42.73 -17.35
CA LEU A 256 -4.22 -43.95 -17.10
C LEU A 256 -3.69 -45.20 -17.83
N GLY A 257 -2.49 -45.15 -18.43
CA GLY A 257 -1.89 -46.31 -19.13
C GLY A 257 -2.56 -46.69 -20.45
N LEU A 258 -3.59 -45.94 -20.88
CA LEU A 258 -4.22 -46.06 -22.19
C LEU A 258 -3.44 -45.19 -23.19
N GLY A 259 -3.08 -45.76 -24.35
CA GLY A 259 -2.35 -45.05 -25.39
C GLY A 259 -3.20 -43.91 -25.95
N VAL A 260 -2.80 -42.66 -25.71
CA VAL A 260 -3.49 -41.48 -26.21
C VAL A 260 -2.72 -40.96 -27.42
N PRO A 261 -3.39 -40.57 -28.52
CA PRO A 261 -2.70 -39.97 -29.66
C PRO A 261 -1.84 -38.77 -29.22
N PRO A 262 -0.58 -38.64 -29.69
CA PRO A 262 0.32 -37.54 -29.30
C PRO A 262 -0.31 -36.15 -29.45
N ARG A 263 -1.13 -35.96 -30.49
CA ARG A 263 -1.88 -34.72 -30.75
C ARG A 263 -2.81 -34.30 -29.61
N VAL A 264 -3.39 -35.23 -28.87
CA VAL A 264 -4.27 -34.92 -27.72
C VAL A 264 -3.48 -34.27 -26.58
N ILE A 265 -2.23 -34.70 -26.38
CA ILE A 265 -1.34 -34.14 -25.36
C ILE A 265 -0.95 -32.72 -25.73
N ASP A 266 -0.62 -32.48 -27.01
CA ASP A 266 -0.35 -31.14 -27.52
C ASP A 266 -1.55 -30.21 -27.32
N ILE A 267 -2.77 -30.71 -27.59
CA ILE A 267 -4.00 -29.95 -27.37
C ILE A 267 -4.22 -29.66 -25.88
N ASP A 268 -3.99 -30.62 -24.99
CA ASP A 268 -4.10 -30.42 -23.54
C ASP A 268 -3.12 -29.36 -23.03
N VAL A 269 -1.89 -29.36 -23.54
CA VAL A 269 -0.89 -28.31 -23.24
C VAL A 269 -1.37 -26.95 -23.75
N GLN A 270 -1.86 -26.86 -24.99
CA GLN A 270 -2.37 -25.61 -25.56
C GLN A 270 -3.55 -25.04 -24.78
N ILE A 271 -4.53 -25.87 -24.43
CA ILE A 271 -5.68 -25.47 -23.61
C ILE A 271 -5.21 -24.95 -22.25
N LYS A 272 -4.23 -25.62 -21.62
CA LYS A 272 -3.68 -25.19 -20.33
C LYS A 272 -3.00 -23.82 -20.45
N GLU A 273 -2.19 -23.61 -21.48
CA GLU A 273 -1.52 -22.32 -21.72
C GLU A 273 -2.53 -21.19 -21.98
N LEU A 274 -3.58 -21.45 -22.77
CA LEU A 274 -4.63 -20.46 -23.04
C LEU A 274 -5.40 -20.08 -21.77
N ASN A 275 -5.75 -21.06 -20.93
CA ASN A 275 -6.38 -20.78 -19.64
C ASN A 275 -5.46 -19.95 -18.73
N GLN A 276 -4.16 -20.26 -18.67
CA GLN A 276 -3.21 -19.49 -17.88
C GLN A 276 -3.10 -18.03 -18.35
N LYS A 277 -3.06 -17.81 -19.67
CA LYS A 277 -3.03 -16.46 -20.24
C LYS A 277 -4.33 -15.69 -19.98
N ARG A 278 -5.49 -16.36 -20.10
CA ARG A 278 -6.79 -15.78 -19.73
C ARG A 278 -6.79 -15.29 -18.30
N ASP A 279 -6.33 -16.12 -17.37
CA ASP A 279 -6.35 -15.79 -15.95
C ASP A 279 -5.36 -14.67 -15.59
N GLN A 280 -4.18 -14.64 -16.25
CA GLN A 280 -3.22 -13.55 -16.12
C GLN A 280 -3.79 -12.20 -16.60
N GLU A 281 -4.46 -12.19 -17.75
CA GLU A 281 -5.08 -10.96 -18.28
C GLU A 281 -6.25 -10.49 -17.42
N LYS A 282 -7.06 -11.42 -16.92
CA LYS A 282 -8.11 -11.08 -15.95
C LYS A 282 -7.53 -10.46 -14.69
N ALA A 283 -6.46 -11.04 -14.14
CA ALA A 283 -5.79 -10.48 -12.96
C ALA A 283 -5.23 -9.08 -13.24
N ALA A 284 -4.60 -8.85 -14.40
CA ALA A 284 -4.10 -7.54 -14.80
C ALA A 284 -5.23 -6.50 -14.94
N LEU A 285 -6.37 -6.89 -15.51
CA LEU A 285 -7.55 -6.02 -15.61
C LEU A 285 -8.12 -5.67 -14.23
N VAL A 286 -8.19 -6.64 -13.31
CA VAL A 286 -8.64 -6.43 -11.93
C VAL A 286 -7.69 -5.46 -11.20
N GLU A 287 -6.38 -5.65 -11.32
CA GLU A 287 -5.40 -4.73 -10.74
C GLU A 287 -5.54 -3.31 -11.30
N GLN A 288 -5.71 -3.17 -12.62
CA GLN A 288 -5.95 -1.88 -13.24
C GLN A 288 -7.22 -1.24 -12.70
N ALA A 289 -8.30 -2.02 -12.59
CA ALA A 289 -9.57 -1.52 -12.08
C ALA A 289 -9.47 -1.05 -10.62
N ILE A 290 -8.75 -1.79 -9.77
CA ILE A 290 -8.50 -1.38 -8.37
C ILE A 290 -7.72 -0.06 -8.32
N ARG A 291 -6.72 0.12 -9.20
CA ARG A 291 -5.98 1.40 -9.32
C ARG A 291 -6.89 2.55 -9.78
N GLU A 292 -7.88 2.25 -10.63
CA GLU A 292 -8.90 3.20 -11.10
C GLU A 292 -10.07 3.38 -10.11
N GLY A 293 -10.03 2.74 -8.92
CA GLY A 293 -11.00 2.92 -7.85
C GLY A 293 -12.14 1.90 -7.80
N ALA A 294 -12.07 0.82 -8.58
CA ALA A 294 -13.03 -0.28 -8.49
C ALA A 294 -12.86 -1.05 -7.17
N LEU A 295 -13.98 -1.50 -6.60
CA LEU A 295 -13.96 -2.29 -5.38
C LEU A 295 -13.60 -3.76 -5.68
N PRO A 296 -12.77 -4.43 -4.86
CA PRO A 296 -12.44 -5.84 -5.05
C PRO A 296 -13.65 -6.79 -5.11
N GLY A 297 -14.78 -6.39 -4.51
CA GLY A 297 -16.03 -7.16 -4.54
C GLY A 297 -16.75 -7.16 -5.90
N TRP A 298 -16.36 -6.31 -6.85
CA TRP A 298 -17.01 -6.20 -8.17
C TRP A 298 -16.66 -7.33 -9.13
N PHE A 299 -15.61 -8.09 -8.82
CA PHE A 299 -15.02 -9.13 -9.67
C PHE A 299 -15.29 -10.56 -9.16
N ARG A 300 -16.21 -10.71 -8.21
CA ARG A 300 -16.64 -12.01 -7.65
C ARG A 300 -17.80 -12.62 -8.40
#